data_AF-A0A1V5B5Q5-F1
#
_entry.id   AF-A0A1V5B5Q5-F1
#
_cell.length_a   1.000
_cell.length_b   1.000
_cell.length_c   1.000
_cell.angle_alpha   90.00
_cell.angle_beta   90.00
_cell.angle_gamma   90.00
#
_symmetry.space_group_name_H-M   'P 1'
#
loop_
_entity.id
_entity.type
_entity.pdbx_description
1 polymer ?
#
loop_
_entity_poly.entity_id
_entity_poly.type
_entity_poly.pdbx_seq_one_letter_code
_entity_poly.pdbx_strand_id
1 'polypeptide(L)' 'MNYRGVIMANAASKRESKFKCKICRMVFETKEELKLHMMEDHNQR' A
#
# COMPACT_ATOMS: atom_id res chain seq x y z
N MET A 1 -12.11 3.41 8.65
CA MET A 1 -11.16 4.28 7.94
C MET A 1 -11.19 3.88 6.47
N ASN A 2 -11.63 4.77 5.59
CA ASN A 2 -11.88 4.47 4.17
C ASN A 2 -10.58 4.76 3.39
N TYR A 3 -9.71 3.76 3.18
CA TYR A 3 -8.58 3.87 2.25
C TYR A 3 -9.14 3.84 0.81
N ARG A 4 -9.92 4.87 0.46
CA ARG A 4 -10.64 5.01 -0.81
C ARG A 4 -9.66 5.54 -1.87
N GLY A 5 -8.59 4.78 -2.08
CA GLY A 5 -7.47 5.16 -2.95
C GLY A 5 -6.45 4.04 -3.16
N VAL A 6 -6.79 2.77 -2.91
CA VAL A 6 -5.91 1.65 -3.28
C VAL A 6 -5.94 1.54 -4.81
N ILE A 7 -4.88 2.02 -5.45
CA ILE A 7 -4.77 2.10 -6.90
C ILE A 7 -4.89 0.68 -7.50
N MET A 8 -6.07 0.35 -8.04
CA MET A 8 -6.25 -0.76 -8.96
C MET A 8 -5.60 -0.35 -10.28
N ALA A 9 -4.31 -0.65 -10.42
CA ALA A 9 -3.49 -0.22 -11.55
C ALA A 9 -3.95 -0.89 -12.85
N ASN A 10 -4.68 -0.14 -13.68
CA ASN A 10 -4.81 -0.38 -15.11
C ASN A 10 -3.89 0.61 -15.85
N ALA A 11 -3.14 0.10 -16.81
CA ALA A 11 -2.22 0.78 -17.73
C ALA A 11 -0.81 1.17 -17.21
N ALA A 12 0.14 0.37 -17.71
CA ALA A 12 1.40 0.75 -18.38
C ALA A 12 2.30 1.86 -17.79
N SER A 13 3.57 1.46 -17.59
CA SER A 13 4.78 2.28 -17.71
C SER A 13 5.12 3.24 -16.58
N LYS A 14 5.96 2.78 -15.66
CA LYS A 14 7.35 3.24 -15.41
C LYS A 14 7.79 2.70 -14.05
N ARG A 15 9.10 2.48 -13.90
CA ARG A 15 9.75 2.07 -12.65
C ARG A 15 9.40 3.06 -11.54
N GLU A 16 8.38 2.76 -10.75
CA GLU A 16 8.10 3.49 -9.54
C GLU A 16 8.07 2.51 -8.39
N SER A 17 8.99 2.71 -7.45
CA SER A 17 9.16 1.95 -6.22
C SER A 17 7.95 2.17 -5.31
N LYS A 18 6.79 1.66 -5.71
CA LYS A 18 5.58 1.72 -4.89
C LYS A 18 5.76 0.81 -3.68
N PHE A 19 5.35 1.31 -2.52
CA PHE A 19 5.53 0.62 -1.25
C PHE A 19 4.49 -0.49 -1.14
N LYS A 20 4.90 -1.72 -1.44
CA LYS A 20 4.05 -2.91 -1.39
C LYS A 20 4.03 -3.52 0.01
N CYS A 21 2.84 -3.76 0.54
CA CYS A 21 2.64 -4.61 1.70
C CYS A 21 2.97 -6.07 1.37
N LYS A 22 3.70 -6.77 2.25
CA LYS A 22 4.02 -8.19 2.05
C LYS A 22 2.91 -9.15 2.52
N ILE A 23 2.04 -8.68 3.40
CA ILE A 23 0.97 -9.47 4.04
C ILE A 23 -0.28 -9.46 3.14
N CYS A 24 -0.89 -8.30 2.91
CA CYS A 24 -2.08 -8.17 2.06
C CYS A 24 -1.79 -7.82 0.60
N ARG A 25 -0.52 -7.60 0.21
CA ARG A 25 -0.11 -7.23 -1.15
C ARG A 25 -0.69 -5.90 -1.67
N MET A 26 -1.22 -5.06 -0.78
CA MET A 26 -1.64 -3.70 -1.12
C MET A 26 -0.44 -2.85 -1.53
N VAL A 27 -0.70 -1.90 -2.43
CA VAL A 27 0.31 -1.02 -3.00
C VAL A 27 0.00 0.40 -2.55
N PHE A 28 0.98 1.02 -1.91
CA PHE A 28 0.89 2.37 -1.37
C PHE A 28 1.82 3.30 -2.15
N GLU A 29 1.41 4.56 -2.28
CA GLU A 29 2.17 5.60 -2.97
C GLU A 29 3.37 6.08 -2.13
N THR A 30 3.24 6.07 -0.80
CA THR A 30 4.29 6.52 0.13
C THR A 30 4.61 5.46 1.19
N LYS A 31 5.80 5.59 1.78
CA LYS A 31 6.25 4.72 2.89
C LYS A 31 5.45 4.95 4.16
N GLU A 32 4.99 6.17 4.39
CA GLU A 32 4.21 6.56 5.57
C GLU A 32 2.85 5.87 5.57
N GLU A 33 2.16 5.88 4.43
CA GLU A 33 0.90 5.15 4.24
C GLU A 33 1.08 3.64 4.44
N LEU A 34 2.16 3.06 3.92
CA LEU A 34 2.48 1.65 4.18
C LEU A 34 2.73 1.39 5.67
N LYS A 35 3.41 2.31 6.37
CA LYS A 35 3.73 2.15 7.80
C LYS A 35 2.48 2.23 8.67
N LEU A 36 1.59 3.17 8.39
CA LEU A 36 0.28 3.28 9.05
C LEU A 36 -0.56 2.04 8.78
N HIS A 37 -0.66 1.61 7.52
CA HIS A 37 -1.33 0.36 7.17
C HIS A 37 -0.78 -0.85 7.93
N MET A 38 0.55 -0.99 8.02
CA MET A 38 1.16 -2.08 8.80
C MET A 38 0.84 -1.98 10.30
N MET A 39 0.74 -0.77 10.85
CA MET A 39 0.42 -0.50 12.27
C MET A 39 -1.06 -0.54 12.61
N GLU A 40 -1.96 -0.50 11.63
CA GLU A 40 -3.41 -0.55 11.88
C GLU A 40 -4.01 -1.88 11.43
N ASP A 41 -3.65 -2.35 10.23
CA ASP A 41 -4.22 -3.54 9.58
C ASP A 41 -3.40 -4.81 9.86
N HIS A 42 -2.09 -4.64 10.09
CA HIS A 42 -1.16 -5.75 10.36
C HIS A 42 -0.46 -5.62 11.71
N ASN A 43 -1.09 -4.91 12.64
CA ASN A 43 -0.65 -4.75 14.03
C ASN A 43 -0.89 -6.02 14.86
N GLN A 44 -0.65 -7.18 14.29
CA GLN A 44 -0.75 -8.45 14.97
C GLN A 44 0.67 -8.86 15.38
N ARG A 45 0.94 -8.86 16.68
CA ARG A 45 2.11 -9.55 17.26
C ARG A 45 2.09 -11.03 16.94
#